data_AF-A0A1V4HDT7-F1
#
_entry.id   AF-A0A1V4HDT7-F1
#
_cell.length_a   1.000
_cell.length_b   1.000
_cell.length_c   1.000
_cell.angle_alpha   90.00
_cell.angle_beta   90.00
_cell.angle_gamma   90.00
#
_symmetry.space_group_name_H-M   'P 1'
#
loop_
_entity.id
_entity.type
_entity.pdbx_description
1 polymer ?
#
loop_
_entity_poly.entity_id
_entity_poly.type
_entity_poly.pdbx_seq_one_letter_code
_entity_poly.pdbx_strand_id
1 'polypeptide(L)'
;MKNKVLFSLLGIIIIVLSSTYLYNHSSPEKAIMSHLKSANFNYYIVKDDYFDTSYGQRYYVKEKDGNFHNNFPHILYLKFTVFGWQIVSGGNAP
;
A
#
# COMPACT_ATOMS: atom_id res chain seq x y z
N MET A 1 -4.04 17.29 39.12
CA MET A 1 -3.64 17.94 37.85
C MET A 1 -2.74 17.06 36.95
N LYS A 2 -2.55 15.76 37.22
CA LYS A 2 -1.64 14.90 36.42
C LYS A 2 -2.25 14.27 35.15
N ASN A 3 -3.57 14.17 35.05
CA ASN A 3 -4.20 13.44 33.92
C ASN A 3 -4.44 14.30 32.66
N LYS A 4 -4.43 15.64 32.76
CA LYS A 4 -4.71 16.53 31.60
C LYS A 4 -3.60 16.48 30.53
N VAL A 5 -2.35 16.22 30.93
CA VAL A 5 -1.21 16.13 30.00
C VAL A 5 -1.26 14.83 29.19
N LEU A 6 -1.71 13.72 29.80
CA LEU A 6 -1.78 12.42 29.15
C LEU A 6 -2.79 12.39 27.98
N PHE A 7 -3.97 13.01 28.16
CA PHE A 7 -5.00 13.08 27.11
C PHE A 7 -4.59 13.98 25.94
N SER A 8 -3.85 15.06 26.20
CA SER A 8 -3.31 15.93 25.14
C SER A 8 -2.27 15.19 24.29
N LEU A 9 -1.39 14.41 24.92
CA LEU A 9 -0.35 13.66 24.23
C LEU A 9 -0.92 12.53 23.35
N LEU A 10 -1.90 11.79 23.86
CA LEU A 10 -2.61 10.73 23.12
C LEU A 10 -3.32 11.29 21.88
N GLY A 11 -3.96 12.46 21.99
CA GLY A 11 -4.63 13.10 20.85
C GLY A 11 -3.67 13.47 19.72
N ILE A 12 -2.48 13.99 20.05
CA ILE A 12 -1.45 14.35 19.06
C ILE A 12 -0.93 13.09 18.35
N ILE A 13 -0.68 12.01 19.08
CA ILE A 13 -0.20 10.74 18.52
C ILE A 13 -1.20 10.18 17.49
N ILE A 14 -2.50 10.21 17.79
CA ILE A 14 -3.55 9.73 16.89
C ILE A 14 -3.58 10.56 15.59
N ILE A 15 -3.45 11.89 15.68
CA ILE A 15 -3.44 12.78 14.50
C ILE A 15 -2.22 12.52 13.62
N VAL A 16 -1.04 12.38 14.23
CA VAL A 16 0.23 12.12 13.50
C VAL A 16 0.21 10.74 12.84
N LEU A 17 -0.29 9.71 13.52
CA LEU A 17 -0.42 8.37 12.94
C LEU A 17 -1.44 8.35 11.79
N SER A 18 -2.56 9.05 11.93
CA SER A 18 -3.59 9.11 10.88
C SER A 18 -3.09 9.84 9.63
N SER A 19 -2.38 10.95 9.80
CA SER A 19 -1.84 11.75 8.69
C SER A 19 -0.70 11.05 7.96
N THR A 20 0.19 10.36 8.68
CA THR A 20 1.24 9.53 8.06
C THR A 20 0.68 8.31 7.34
N TYR A 21 -0.37 7.68 7.89
CA TYR A 21 -1.09 6.60 7.22
C TYR A 21 -1.75 7.11 5.93
N LEU A 22 -2.54 8.18 5.99
CA LEU A 22 -3.18 8.78 4.81
C LEU A 22 -2.16 9.22 3.75
N TYR A 23 -1.01 9.77 4.16
CA TYR A 23 0.05 10.16 3.23
C TYR A 23 0.63 8.96 2.47
N ASN A 24 0.95 7.87 3.18
CA ASN A 24 1.49 6.64 2.60
C ASN A 24 0.47 5.86 1.75
N HIS A 25 -0.82 6.21 1.84
CA HIS A 25 -1.90 5.57 1.09
C HIS A 25 -2.62 6.54 0.14
N SER A 26 -2.01 7.70 -0.14
CA SER A 26 -2.57 8.74 -1.01
C SER A 26 -2.61 8.35 -2.50
N SER A 27 -1.77 7.41 -2.92
CA SER A 27 -1.76 6.85 -4.27
C SER A 27 -1.63 5.32 -4.20
N PRO A 28 -2.05 4.59 -5.25
CA PRO A 28 -1.93 3.13 -5.28
C PRO A 28 -0.45 2.70 -5.23
N GLU A 29 0.45 3.44 -5.87
CA GLU A 29 1.90 3.16 -5.84
C GLU A 29 2.47 3.31 -4.44
N LYS A 30 2.08 4.36 -3.70
CA LYS A 30 2.51 4.55 -2.32
C LYS A 30 1.97 3.46 -1.39
N ALA A 31 0.71 3.05 -1.58
CA ALA A 31 0.10 1.96 -0.83
C ALA A 31 0.85 0.63 -1.07
N ILE A 32 1.21 0.34 -2.32
CA ILE A 32 2.02 -0.81 -2.72
C ILE A 32 3.42 -0.72 -2.10
N MET A 33 4.12 0.41 -2.24
CA MET A 33 5.46 0.58 -1.68
C MET A 33 5.48 0.48 -0.14
N SER A 34 4.45 1.00 0.54
CA SER A 34 4.29 0.88 1.99
C SER A 34 4.12 -0.58 2.42
N HIS A 35 3.41 -1.38 1.62
CA HIS A 35 3.22 -2.82 1.85
C HIS A 35 4.50 -3.63 1.57
N LEU A 36 5.24 -3.27 0.53
CA LEU A 36 6.48 -3.95 0.11
C LEU A 36 7.73 -3.53 0.90
N LYS A 37 7.57 -2.78 2.00
CA LYS A 37 8.62 -2.15 2.84
C LYS A 37 9.79 -3.04 3.31
N SER A 38 9.81 -4.32 3.00
CA SER A 38 10.81 -5.27 3.49
C SER A 38 12.07 -5.40 2.61
N ALA A 39 12.12 -4.78 1.44
CA ALA A 39 13.06 -5.26 0.45
C ALA A 39 13.63 -4.11 -0.41
N ASN A 40 14.96 -3.96 -0.40
CA ASN A 40 15.79 -3.02 -1.18
C ASN A 40 15.73 -3.29 -2.71
N PHE A 41 14.58 -3.71 -3.22
CA PHE A 41 14.38 -4.11 -4.59
C PHE A 41 13.79 -2.93 -5.36
N ASN A 42 14.33 -2.68 -6.54
CA ASN A 42 13.75 -1.75 -7.48
C ASN A 42 12.48 -2.40 -8.07
N TYR A 43 11.31 -1.85 -7.75
CA TYR A 43 10.05 -2.35 -8.30
C TYR A 43 9.56 -1.48 -9.46
N TYR A 44 8.91 -2.11 -10.43
CA TYR A 44 8.08 -1.47 -11.44
C TYR A 44 6.62 -1.81 -11.17
N ILE A 45 5.79 -0.78 -11.03
CA ILE A 45 4.36 -0.89 -10.74
C ILE A 45 3.60 -0.52 -12.01
N VAL A 46 2.75 -1.42 -12.51
CA VAL A 46 1.94 -1.23 -13.71
C VAL A 46 0.49 -1.28 -13.34
N LYS A 47 -0.26 -0.24 -13.70
CA LYS A 47 -1.73 -0.28 -13.67
C LYS A 47 -2.21 -1.15 -14.83
N ASP A 48 -3.05 -2.13 -14.52
CA ASP A 48 -3.76 -2.92 -15.54
C ASP A 48 -5.09 -2.24 -15.91
N ASP A 49 -5.64 -2.54 -17.08
CA ASP A 49 -6.96 -2.04 -17.49
C ASP A 49 -8.11 -2.85 -16.85
N TYR A 50 -7.79 -4.00 -16.24
CA TYR A 50 -8.77 -4.83 -15.55
C TYR A 50 -9.20 -4.23 -14.20
N PHE A 51 -10.50 -4.07 -14.02
CA PHE A 51 -11.14 -3.67 -12.77
C PHE A 51 -12.10 -4.77 -12.30
N ASP A 52 -11.84 -5.28 -11.10
CA ASP A 52 -12.72 -6.24 -10.44
C ASP A 52 -13.73 -5.49 -9.55
N THR A 53 -15.02 -5.78 -9.70
CA THR A 53 -16.06 -5.10 -8.92
C THR A 53 -16.00 -5.43 -7.43
N SER A 54 -15.45 -6.60 -7.06
CA SER A 54 -15.29 -7.05 -5.68
C SER A 54 -13.98 -6.53 -5.09
N TYR A 55 -12.88 -6.61 -5.85
CA TYR A 55 -11.52 -6.37 -5.34
C TYR A 55 -10.90 -5.02 -5.75
N GLY A 56 -11.41 -4.37 -6.79
CA GLY A 56 -10.96 -3.07 -7.27
C GLY A 56 -9.99 -3.13 -8.46
N GLN A 57 -9.15 -2.11 -8.58
CA GLN A 57 -8.22 -1.92 -9.68
C GLN A 57 -7.04 -2.89 -9.56
N ARG A 58 -6.74 -3.63 -10.63
CA ARG A 58 -5.58 -4.53 -10.69
C ARG A 58 -4.30 -3.79 -11.03
N TYR A 59 -3.21 -4.15 -10.35
CA TYR A 59 -1.84 -3.69 -10.58
C TYR A 59 -0.89 -4.89 -10.63
N TYR A 60 0.16 -4.78 -11.45
CA TYR A 60 1.29 -5.71 -11.44
C TYR A 60 2.50 -5.05 -10.79
N VAL A 61 3.19 -5.80 -9.95
CA VAL A 61 4.49 -5.43 -9.40
C VAL A 61 5.55 -6.39 -9.91
N LYS A 62 6.59 -5.85 -10.53
CA LYS A 62 7.73 -6.60 -11.05
C LYS A 62 9.02 -6.07 -10.43
N GLU A 63 9.95 -6.96 -10.08
CA GLU A 63 11.30 -6.55 -9.70
C GLU A 63 12.11 -6.23 -10.96
N LYS A 64 12.86 -5.14 -10.93
CA LYS A 64 13.67 -4.64 -12.04
C LYS A 64 14.92 -5.48 -12.31
N ASP A 65 15.49 -6.08 -11.25
CA ASP A 65 16.81 -6.70 -11.28
C ASP A 65 16.77 -8.26 -11.18
N GLY A 66 15.57 -8.85 -11.18
CA GLY A 66 15.40 -10.31 -11.11
C GLY A 66 15.62 -10.98 -12.47
N ASN A 67 16.59 -11.89 -12.55
CA ASN A 67 16.82 -12.75 -13.71
C ASN A 67 15.49 -13.31 -14.27
N PHE A 68 15.27 -13.06 -15.56
CA PHE A 68 14.02 -13.15 -16.33
C PHE A 68 13.29 -14.52 -16.38
N HIS A 69 13.64 -15.51 -15.54
CA HIS A 69 13.09 -16.86 -15.66
C HIS A 69 12.07 -17.29 -14.59
N ASN A 70 11.95 -16.62 -13.43
CA ASN A 70 11.05 -17.07 -12.36
C ASN A 70 10.30 -15.97 -11.59
N ASN A 71 10.44 -14.69 -11.96
CA ASN A 71 9.73 -13.61 -11.28
C ASN A 71 8.32 -13.44 -11.84
N PHE A 72 7.41 -14.31 -11.39
CA PHE A 72 5.98 -14.10 -11.54
C PHE A 72 5.61 -12.71 -11.01
N PRO A 73 4.98 -11.84 -11.82
CA PRO A 73 4.56 -10.54 -11.34
C PRO A 73 3.58 -10.74 -10.18
N HIS A 74 3.80 -10.04 -9.08
CA HIS A 74 2.81 -9.98 -8.01
C HIS A 74 1.60 -9.20 -8.54
N ILE A 75 0.44 -9.85 -8.56
CA ILE A 75 -0.84 -9.21 -8.86
C ILE A 75 -1.38 -8.66 -7.55
N LEU A 76 -1.68 -7.37 -7.53
CA LEU A 76 -2.32 -6.70 -6.41
C LEU A 76 -3.62 -6.06 -6.86
N TYR A 77 -4.69 -6.24 -6.09
CA TYR A 77 -5.95 -5.55 -6.27
C TYR A 77 -6.07 -4.45 -5.24
N LEU A 78 -6.30 -3.23 -5.70
CA LEU A 78 -6.38 -2.05 -4.85
C LEU A 78 -7.74 -1.36 -4.98
N LYS A 79 -8.24 -0.90 -3.84
CA LYS A 79 -9.50 -0.15 -3.73
C LYS A 79 -9.26 1.16 -2.99
N PHE A 80 -9.89 2.24 -3.47
CA PHE A 80 -9.89 3.51 -2.76
C PHE A 80 -10.96 3.50 -1.67
N THR A 81 -10.55 3.81 -0.44
CA THR A 81 -11.40 3.84 0.75
C THR A 81 -11.32 5.21 1.42
N VAL A 82 -12.11 5.41 2.48
CA VAL A 82 -12.01 6.64 3.32
C VAL A 82 -10.64 6.84 3.96
N PHE A 83 -9.80 5.79 4.01
CA PHE A 83 -8.44 5.83 4.54
C PHE A 83 -7.37 5.88 3.44
N GLY A 84 -7.77 6.04 2.17
CA GLY A 84 -6.89 6.02 1.01
C GLY A 84 -6.90 4.69 0.25
N TRP A 85 -5.91 4.50 -0.61
CA TRP A 85 -5.71 3.27 -1.39
C TRP A 85 -5.27 2.12 -0.49
N GLN A 86 -5.98 1.00 -0.58
CA GLN A 86 -5.69 -0.20 0.19
C GLN A 86 -5.57 -1.41 -0.73
N ILE A 87 -4.65 -2.31 -0.40
CA ILE A 87 -4.53 -3.62 -1.04
C ILE A 87 -5.60 -4.52 -0.43
N VAL A 88 -6.48 -5.06 -1.29
CA VAL A 88 -7.62 -5.88 -0.88
C VAL A 88 -7.37 -7.37 -1.15
N SER A 89 -6.57 -7.67 -2.18
CA SER A 89 -6.18 -9.03 -2.52
C SER A 89 -4.82 -9.00 -3.23
N GLY A 90 -4.06 -10.08 -3.08
CA GLY A 90 -2.74 -10.22 -3.68
C GLY A 90 -2.42 -11.68 -3.98
N GLY A 91 -1.66 -11.91 -5.04
CA GLY A 91 -1.20 -13.23 -5.42
C GLY A 91 -0.04 -13.15 -6.41
N ASN A 92 0.48 -14.32 -6.78
CA ASN A 92 1.46 -14.42 -7.86
C ASN A 92 0.70 -14.70 -9.15
N ALA A 93 0.95 -13.94 -10.22
CA ALA A 93 0.50 -14.35 -11.54
C ALA A 93 1.17 -15.69 -11.93
N PRO A 94 0.54 -16.54 -12.74
CA PRO A 94 1.25 -17.60 -13.46
C PRO A 94 2.13 -17.03 -14.59
#